data_AF-R7QJI0-F1
#
_entry.id   AF-R7QJI0-F1
#
_cell.length_a   1.000
_cell.length_b   1.000
_cell.length_c   1.000
_cell.angle_alpha   90.00
_cell.angle_beta   90.00
_cell.angle_gamma   90.00
#
_symmetry.space_group_name_H-M   'P 1'
#
loop_
_entity.id
_entity.type
_entity.pdbx_description
1 polymer ?
#
loop_
_entity_poly.entity_id
_entity_poly.type
_entity_poly.pdbx_seq_one_letter_code
_entity_poly.pdbx_strand_id
1 'polypeptide(L)'
;MVVPERTPIVGADDSSIPIGSSPSYGYSGARRNPFDFTRRRTVSFRNPCLLFLVLLFILRLFFAVFTTPDYGVGFLFVLISLLPAAVVGWFILSRFRDEIVGRPFLFLQFLIGAIPLILFIIPLELITTAAALIPIVFAIRGDLEEDLPKIIEAAEGGNSKAVQQLIQQLAQSIPLWAIILSLVLIAYVTAGTVEEVGKWLVARRYIGLECICGQDERKVGCRGIMASACMAALGFATIENIGYVSGMARAASQNSSAELLFVFLGLFRGLLAFPVHVGTQLYVAITASQRHIFMDDVSVPWALFHAILFHGTFDVLAFLSGALVTLRLWPAWIGLLVPVIDIIMVVLLLLVCRARYKALLERERMAMSEPV
;
A
#
# COMPACT_ATOMS: atom_id res chain seq x y z
N MET A 1 -13.21 -58.84 23.68
CA MET A 1 -12.37 -57.63 23.58
C MET A 1 -11.85 -57.32 24.96
N VAL A 2 -10.55 -57.48 25.17
CA VAL A 2 -9.88 -57.38 26.47
C VAL A 2 -9.52 -55.92 26.71
N VAL A 3 -9.98 -55.37 27.84
CA VAL A 3 -9.61 -54.04 28.33
C VAL A 3 -8.27 -54.17 29.05
N PRO A 4 -7.25 -53.32 28.79
CA PRO A 4 -6.03 -53.36 29.57
C PRO A 4 -6.18 -52.57 30.88
N GLU A 5 -5.76 -53.22 31.97
CA GLU A 5 -5.53 -52.64 33.30
C GLU A 5 -4.50 -51.50 33.26
N ARG A 6 -4.81 -50.40 33.94
CA ARG A 6 -3.86 -49.32 34.23
C ARG A 6 -3.08 -49.64 35.50
N THR A 7 -1.78 -49.80 35.37
CA THR A 7 -0.82 -49.76 36.49
C THR A 7 -0.62 -48.33 37.00
N PRO A 8 -0.49 -48.12 38.33
CA PRO A 8 -0.13 -46.82 38.88
C PRO A 8 1.39 -46.64 38.81
N ILE A 9 1.83 -45.54 38.17
CA ILE A 9 3.22 -45.10 38.26
C ILE A 9 3.33 -44.20 39.51
N VAL A 10 4.05 -44.72 40.50
CA VAL A 10 4.45 -44.04 41.72
C VAL A 10 5.89 -43.57 41.56
N GLY A 11 6.15 -42.29 41.86
CA GLY A 11 7.43 -41.79 42.36
C GLY A 11 8.48 -41.39 41.33
N ALA A 12 8.63 -40.08 41.14
CA ALA A 12 9.94 -39.47 40.93
C ALA A 12 9.93 -38.08 41.57
N ASP A 13 10.68 -38.00 42.68
CA ASP A 13 11.03 -36.80 43.43
C ASP A 13 11.85 -35.81 42.59
N ASP A 14 11.81 -34.56 43.06
CA ASP A 14 12.87 -33.55 42.99
C ASP A 14 13.48 -33.23 41.61
N SER A 15 12.91 -32.19 41.01
CA SER A 15 13.76 -31.17 40.38
C SER A 15 13.19 -29.77 40.66
N SER A 16 13.88 -29.09 41.56
CA SER A 16 13.82 -27.66 41.82
C SER A 16 13.94 -26.88 40.52
N ILE A 17 12.80 -26.41 40.00
CA ILE A 17 12.79 -25.36 38.98
C ILE A 17 13.21 -24.06 39.67
N PRO A 18 14.33 -23.42 39.29
CA PRO A 18 14.66 -22.12 39.81
C PRO A 18 13.59 -21.15 39.31
N ILE A 19 12.88 -20.53 40.25
CA ILE A 19 12.05 -19.36 40.01
C ILE A 19 13.02 -18.27 39.54
N GLY A 20 13.19 -18.17 38.23
CA GLY A 20 13.95 -17.12 37.58
C GLY A 20 13.32 -15.79 37.96
N SER A 21 14.02 -15.04 38.80
CA SER A 21 13.73 -13.65 39.10
C SER A 21 13.50 -12.91 37.79
N SER A 22 12.27 -12.45 37.58
CA SER A 22 11.94 -11.54 36.50
C SER A 22 12.93 -10.37 36.55
N PRO A 23 13.51 -9.94 35.43
CA PRO A 23 14.41 -8.80 35.43
C PRO A 23 13.59 -7.57 35.83
N SER A 24 13.72 -7.19 37.09
CA SER A 24 13.30 -5.89 37.59
C SER A 24 14.18 -4.86 36.93
N TYR A 25 13.74 -4.32 35.79
CA TYR A 25 14.29 -3.11 35.23
C TYR A 25 13.98 -1.98 36.20
N GLY A 26 14.86 -1.78 37.17
CA GLY A 26 14.85 -0.62 38.04
C GLY A 26 15.00 0.63 37.20
N TYR A 27 13.89 1.35 37.00
CA TYR A 27 13.89 2.72 36.51
C TYR A 27 14.56 3.58 37.59
N SER A 28 15.86 3.81 37.45
CA SER A 28 16.59 4.74 38.31
C SER A 28 16.12 6.16 37.99
N GLY A 29 15.30 6.71 38.89
CA GLY A 29 14.76 8.05 38.81
C GLY A 29 15.87 9.10 38.91
N ALA A 30 16.46 9.47 37.77
CA ALA A 30 17.26 10.67 37.66
C ALA A 30 16.32 11.88 37.59
N ARG A 31 16.07 12.53 38.74
CA ARG A 31 15.38 13.83 38.80
C ARG A 31 16.20 14.89 38.06
N ARG A 32 15.97 15.05 36.76
CA ARG A 32 16.41 16.22 36.00
C ARG A 32 15.31 17.28 36.03
N ASN A 33 15.75 18.53 36.19
CA ASN A 33 14.94 19.73 36.30
C ASN A 33 13.90 19.84 35.17
N PRO A 34 12.58 19.98 35.45
CA PRO A 34 11.53 20.02 34.44
C PRO A 34 11.37 21.37 33.70
N PHE A 35 12.29 22.32 33.89
CA PHE A 35 12.10 23.72 33.43
C PHE A 35 13.04 24.20 32.32
N ASP A 36 13.84 23.33 31.68
CA ASP A 36 14.69 23.75 30.56
C ASP A 36 14.00 23.51 29.19
N PHE A 37 12.95 24.29 28.93
CA PHE A 37 12.03 24.13 27.79
C PHE A 37 12.49 24.80 26.47
N THR A 38 13.70 25.37 26.38
CA THR A 38 14.07 26.27 25.26
C THR A 38 14.99 25.69 24.20
N ARG A 39 15.48 24.44 24.32
CA ARG A 39 16.24 23.77 23.23
C ARG A 39 15.49 22.60 22.62
N ARG A 40 14.45 22.90 21.84
CA ARG A 40 13.96 21.96 20.82
C ARG A 40 15.09 21.74 19.80
N ARG A 41 15.91 20.70 19.98
CA ARG A 41 16.72 20.15 18.88
C ARG A 41 15.73 19.50 17.91
N THR A 42 15.10 20.32 17.08
CA THR A 42 14.46 19.81 15.87
C THR A 42 15.54 19.05 15.11
N VAL A 43 15.28 17.77 14.80
CA VAL A 43 16.14 16.95 13.95
C VAL A 43 16.31 17.70 12.62
N SER A 44 17.39 18.47 12.52
CA SER A 44 17.73 19.25 11.34
C SER A 44 18.33 18.26 10.34
N PHE A 45 17.58 18.00 9.26
CA PHE A 45 18.08 17.18 8.17
C PHE A 45 19.29 17.88 7.54
N ARG A 46 20.44 17.20 7.56
CA ARG A 46 21.73 17.76 7.12
C ARG A 46 21.82 18.08 5.62
N ASN A 47 20.78 17.83 4.81
CA ASN A 47 20.86 18.08 3.37
C ASN A 47 19.50 18.46 2.74
N PRO A 48 18.91 19.61 3.10
CA PRO A 48 17.70 20.13 2.46
C PRO A 48 17.90 20.34 0.95
N CYS A 49 19.15 20.59 0.52
CA CYS A 49 19.53 20.72 -0.88
C CYS A 49 19.26 19.43 -1.69
N LEU A 50 19.55 18.26 -1.14
CA LEU A 50 19.30 16.99 -1.84
C LEU A 50 17.80 16.75 -2.02
N LEU A 51 17.00 17.02 -0.97
CA LEU A 51 15.55 16.89 -1.03
C LEU A 51 14.95 17.84 -2.06
N PHE A 52 15.44 19.08 -2.11
CA PHE A 52 15.03 20.09 -3.07
C PHE A 52 15.40 19.71 -4.50
N LEU A 53 16.60 19.18 -4.74
CA LEU A 53 17.02 18.70 -6.06
C LEU A 53 16.18 17.51 -6.54
N VAL A 54 15.84 16.58 -5.66
CA VAL A 54 14.93 15.47 -5.97
C VAL A 54 13.53 15.98 -6.30
N LEU A 55 13.01 16.94 -5.53
CA LEU A 55 11.70 17.56 -5.79
C LEU A 55 11.68 18.28 -7.15
N LEU A 56 12.72 19.06 -7.47
CA LEU A 56 12.86 19.74 -8.75
C LEU A 56 12.96 18.75 -9.92
N PHE A 57 13.67 17.64 -9.74
CA PHE A 57 13.76 16.59 -10.74
C PHE A 57 12.39 15.95 -11.01
N ILE A 58 11.62 15.66 -9.97
CA ILE A 58 10.25 15.12 -10.08
C ILE A 58 9.33 16.12 -10.74
N LEU A 59 9.35 17.39 -10.33
CA LEU A 59 8.59 18.46 -10.98
C LEU A 59 8.95 18.57 -12.46
N ARG A 60 10.23 18.46 -12.81
CA ARG A 60 10.69 18.52 -14.21
C ARG A 60 10.23 17.30 -15.01
N LEU A 61 10.29 16.10 -14.44
CA LEU A 61 9.76 14.87 -15.05
C LEU A 61 8.25 14.96 -15.26
N PHE A 62 7.55 15.44 -14.23
CA PHE A 62 6.12 15.70 -14.26
C PHE A 62 5.80 16.71 -15.37
N PHE A 63 6.42 17.88 -15.38
CA PHE A 63 6.24 18.87 -16.46
C PHE A 63 6.58 18.30 -17.84
N ALA A 64 7.68 17.54 -18.00
CA ALA A 64 8.04 16.96 -19.28
C ALA A 64 6.99 15.97 -19.81
N VAL A 65 6.33 15.20 -18.92
CA VAL A 65 5.23 14.30 -19.27
C VAL A 65 3.95 15.05 -19.63
N PHE A 66 3.70 16.21 -18.99
CA PHE A 66 2.44 16.96 -19.15
C PHE A 66 2.52 18.16 -20.11
N THR A 67 3.69 18.51 -20.65
CA THR A 67 3.85 19.62 -21.63
C THR A 67 3.48 19.26 -23.08
N THR A 68 3.17 18.00 -23.36
CA THR A 68 2.65 17.59 -24.67
C THR A 68 1.22 18.12 -24.87
N PRO A 69 0.89 18.81 -25.99
CA PRO A 69 -0.40 19.50 -26.18
C PRO A 69 -1.65 18.65 -25.93
N ASP A 70 -1.56 17.34 -26.14
CA ASP A 70 -2.66 16.39 -25.98
C ASP A 70 -2.98 16.05 -24.50
N TYR A 71 -2.21 16.57 -23.54
CA TYR A 71 -2.30 16.20 -22.12
C TYR A 71 -3.05 17.21 -21.24
N GLY A 72 -3.56 18.32 -21.78
CA GLY A 72 -4.26 19.33 -20.97
C GLY A 72 -5.44 18.76 -20.18
N VAL A 73 -6.21 17.86 -20.80
CA VAL A 73 -7.32 17.15 -20.15
C VAL A 73 -6.81 16.15 -19.10
N GLY A 74 -5.80 15.35 -19.43
CA GLY A 74 -5.18 14.41 -18.50
C GLY A 74 -4.58 15.09 -17.26
N PHE A 75 -3.96 16.25 -17.43
CA PHE A 75 -3.43 17.04 -16.32
C PHE A 75 -4.54 17.51 -15.36
N LEU A 76 -5.66 18.00 -15.89
CA LEU A 76 -6.81 18.36 -15.06
C LEU A 76 -7.34 17.15 -14.28
N PHE A 77 -7.43 15.98 -14.92
CA PHE A 77 -7.84 14.74 -14.25
C PHE A 77 -6.90 14.36 -13.11
N VAL A 78 -5.58 14.48 -13.33
CA VAL A 78 -4.59 14.25 -12.27
C VAL A 78 -4.78 15.24 -11.13
N LEU A 79 -4.98 16.53 -11.41
CA LEU A 79 -5.21 17.52 -10.34
C LEU A 79 -6.46 17.21 -9.51
N ILE A 80 -7.56 16.85 -10.17
CA ILE A 80 -8.81 16.49 -9.49
C ILE A 80 -8.61 15.21 -8.67
N SER A 81 -7.93 14.21 -9.21
CA SER A 81 -7.69 12.95 -8.52
C SER A 81 -6.76 13.11 -7.31
N LEU A 82 -6.00 14.21 -7.21
CA LEU A 82 -5.15 14.54 -6.07
C LEU A 82 -5.87 15.29 -4.93
N LEU A 83 -7.07 15.82 -5.14
CA LEU A 83 -7.84 16.50 -4.09
C LEU A 83 -8.08 15.64 -2.83
N PRO A 84 -8.44 14.34 -2.94
CA PRO A 84 -8.55 13.47 -1.77
C PRO A 84 -7.25 13.34 -0.99
N ALA A 85 -6.08 13.41 -1.65
CA ALA A 85 -4.80 13.34 -0.98
C ALA A 85 -4.64 14.47 0.03
N ALA A 86 -5.07 15.68 -0.33
CA ALA A 86 -5.06 16.84 0.56
C ALA A 86 -6.02 16.66 1.75
N VAL A 87 -7.22 16.13 1.51
CA VAL A 87 -8.22 15.86 2.56
C VAL A 87 -7.72 14.80 3.54
N VAL A 88 -7.16 13.70 3.04
CA VAL A 88 -6.59 12.62 3.84
C VAL A 88 -5.34 13.08 4.59
N GLY A 89 -4.47 13.87 3.95
CA GLY A 89 -3.32 14.50 4.61
C GLY A 89 -3.73 15.43 5.75
N TRP A 90 -4.73 16.27 5.53
CA TRP A 90 -5.30 17.11 6.58
C TRP A 90 -5.91 16.29 7.73
N PHE A 91 -6.60 15.20 7.41
CA PHE A 91 -7.11 14.27 8.42
C PHE A 91 -5.98 13.66 9.26
N ILE A 92 -4.91 13.16 8.63
CA ILE A 92 -3.74 12.61 9.33
C ILE A 92 -3.11 13.64 10.26
N LEU A 93 -2.84 14.85 9.76
CA LEU A 93 -2.21 15.93 10.52
C LEU A 93 -3.09 16.48 11.67
N SER A 94 -4.41 16.36 11.55
CA SER A 94 -5.34 16.80 12.58
C SER A 94 -5.60 15.74 13.66
N ARG A 95 -5.65 14.46 13.28
CA ARG A 95 -6.03 13.36 14.18
C ARG A 95 -4.86 12.66 14.86
N PHE A 96 -3.71 12.55 14.20
CA PHE A 96 -2.56 11.82 14.73
C PHE A 96 -1.47 12.78 15.24
N ARG A 97 -1.87 13.79 16.02
CA ARG A 97 -0.91 14.71 16.64
C ARG A 97 -0.12 14.01 17.75
N ASP A 98 1.19 14.13 17.66
CA ASP A 98 2.17 13.61 18.61
C ASP A 98 3.22 14.72 18.86
N GLU A 99 3.68 14.87 20.09
CA GLU A 99 4.57 15.97 20.48
C GLU A 99 5.99 15.82 19.93
N ILE A 100 6.42 14.58 19.70
CA ILE A 100 7.75 14.24 19.20
C ILE A 100 7.75 14.31 17.67
N VAL A 101 6.68 13.84 17.05
CA VAL A 101 6.58 13.74 15.60
C VAL A 101 6.11 15.06 14.99
N GLY A 102 7.08 15.92 14.64
CA GLY A 102 6.82 17.21 13.99
C GLY A 102 6.36 17.09 12.53
N ARG A 103 5.66 18.13 12.04
CA ARG A 103 5.22 18.23 10.62
C ARG A 103 6.34 18.04 9.58
N PRO A 104 7.57 18.57 9.77
CA PRO A 104 8.65 18.35 8.81
C PRO A 104 9.00 16.87 8.65
N PHE A 105 8.98 16.11 9.74
CA PHE A 105 9.21 14.66 9.70
C PHE A 105 8.07 13.95 8.95
N LEU A 106 6.82 14.31 9.24
CA LEU A 106 5.66 13.75 8.53
C LEU A 106 5.69 14.03 7.02
N PHE A 107 6.09 15.23 6.62
CA PHE A 107 6.29 15.56 5.21
C PHE A 107 7.43 14.73 4.59
N LEU A 108 8.51 14.48 5.34
CA LEU A 108 9.55 13.59 4.87
C LEU A 108 9.04 12.15 4.67
N GLN A 109 8.20 11.64 5.57
CA GLN A 109 7.59 10.31 5.40
C GLN A 109 6.75 10.23 4.14
N PHE A 110 5.99 11.28 3.83
CA PHE A 110 5.29 11.41 2.55
C PHE A 110 6.25 11.31 1.36
N LEU A 111 7.36 12.05 1.38
CA LEU A 111 8.35 11.98 0.29
C LEU A 111 9.04 10.61 0.17
N ILE A 112 9.32 9.95 1.31
CA ILE A 112 9.88 8.59 1.33
C ILE A 112 8.92 7.58 0.70
N GLY A 113 7.64 7.67 1.04
CA GLY A 113 6.61 6.82 0.44
C GLY A 113 6.40 7.11 -1.04
N ALA A 114 6.53 8.37 -1.47
CA ALA A 114 6.39 8.75 -2.86
C ALA A 114 7.56 8.31 -3.74
N ILE A 115 8.80 8.32 -3.25
CA ILE A 115 9.99 8.24 -4.13
C ILE A 115 10.79 6.93 -3.91
N PRO A 116 11.54 6.76 -2.80
CA PRO A 116 12.29 5.53 -2.56
C PRO A 116 11.43 4.26 -2.64
N LEU A 117 10.22 4.32 -2.06
CA LEU A 117 9.35 3.17 -2.01
C LEU A 117 8.94 2.74 -3.43
N ILE A 118 8.63 3.71 -4.31
CA ILE A 118 8.26 3.44 -5.69
C ILE A 118 9.43 2.97 -6.55
N LEU A 119 10.63 3.54 -6.36
CA LEU A 119 11.82 3.08 -7.06
C LEU A 119 12.18 1.61 -6.74
N PHE A 120 11.84 1.15 -5.53
CA PHE A 120 12.03 -0.23 -5.12
C PHE A 120 10.88 -1.14 -5.56
N ILE A 121 9.65 -0.64 -5.47
CA ILE A 121 8.44 -1.40 -5.79
C ILE A 121 8.31 -1.63 -7.30
N ILE A 122 8.55 -0.62 -8.16
CA ILE A 122 8.39 -0.76 -9.62
C ILE A 122 9.15 -1.95 -10.22
N PRO A 123 10.45 -2.18 -9.93
CA PRO A 123 11.16 -3.35 -10.45
C PRO A 123 10.55 -4.68 -9.97
N LEU A 124 10.14 -4.74 -8.70
CA LEU A 124 9.50 -5.93 -8.14
C LEU A 124 8.13 -6.16 -8.75
N GLU A 125 7.36 -5.10 -8.97
CA GLU A 125 6.08 -5.16 -9.66
C GLU A 125 6.25 -5.64 -11.10
N LEU A 126 7.27 -5.16 -11.82
CA LEU A 126 7.54 -5.60 -13.18
C LEU A 126 7.87 -7.10 -13.22
N ILE A 127 8.72 -7.58 -12.31
CA ILE A 127 9.10 -9.01 -12.22
C ILE A 127 7.89 -9.86 -11.87
N THR A 128 7.11 -9.46 -10.86
CA THR A 128 5.94 -10.22 -10.40
C THR A 128 4.80 -10.16 -11.40
N THR A 129 4.61 -9.04 -12.10
CA THR A 129 3.66 -8.92 -13.23
C THR A 129 4.07 -9.86 -14.36
N ALA A 130 5.35 -9.87 -14.75
CA ALA A 130 5.84 -10.80 -15.77
C ALA A 130 5.59 -12.27 -15.36
N ALA A 131 5.82 -12.61 -14.09
CA ALA A 131 5.50 -13.92 -13.55
C ALA A 131 3.98 -14.21 -13.55
N ALA A 132 3.16 -13.22 -13.23
CA ALA A 132 1.71 -13.32 -13.25
C ALA A 132 1.13 -13.50 -14.66
N LEU A 133 1.89 -13.16 -15.72
CA LEU A 133 1.52 -13.41 -17.12
C LEU A 133 1.89 -14.81 -17.62
N ILE A 134 2.65 -15.61 -16.84
CA ILE A 134 3.01 -17.00 -17.20
C ILE A 134 1.79 -17.86 -17.55
N PRO A 135 0.65 -17.82 -16.82
CA PRO A 135 -0.54 -18.58 -17.19
C PRO A 135 -1.06 -18.25 -18.58
N ILE A 136 -1.04 -16.98 -18.99
CA ILE A 136 -1.43 -16.54 -20.34
C ILE A 136 -0.46 -17.13 -21.36
N VAL A 137 0.85 -16.92 -21.17
CA VAL A 137 1.89 -17.43 -22.09
C VAL A 137 1.79 -18.94 -22.26
N PHE A 138 1.57 -19.68 -21.17
CA PHE A 138 1.40 -21.12 -21.22
C PHE A 138 0.13 -21.53 -21.98
N ALA A 139 -0.97 -20.80 -21.77
CA ALA A 139 -2.24 -21.09 -22.40
C ALA A 139 -2.25 -20.86 -23.93
N ILE A 140 -1.51 -19.86 -24.42
CA ILE A 140 -1.42 -19.55 -25.87
C ILE A 140 -0.18 -20.12 -26.53
N ARG A 141 0.62 -20.95 -25.86
CA ARG A 141 1.94 -21.35 -26.37
C ARG A 141 1.87 -21.97 -27.77
N GLY A 142 0.91 -22.86 -28.02
CA GLY A 142 0.73 -23.50 -29.32
C GLY A 142 0.41 -22.48 -30.42
N ASP A 143 -0.60 -21.64 -30.18
CA ASP A 143 -1.02 -20.58 -31.11
C ASP A 143 0.11 -19.57 -31.35
N LEU A 144 0.85 -19.21 -30.29
CA LEU A 144 1.97 -18.29 -30.37
C LEU A 144 3.13 -18.87 -31.18
N GLU A 145 3.45 -20.17 -31.03
CA GLU A 145 4.47 -20.84 -31.83
C GLU A 145 4.10 -20.87 -33.33
N GLU A 146 2.80 -20.97 -33.65
CA GLU A 146 2.30 -20.94 -35.04
C GLU A 146 2.25 -19.52 -35.63
N ASP A 147 1.77 -18.54 -34.86
CA ASP A 147 1.47 -17.19 -35.37
C ASP A 147 2.64 -16.21 -35.25
N LEU A 148 3.61 -16.45 -34.35
CA LEU A 148 4.75 -15.55 -34.17
C LEU A 148 5.59 -15.36 -35.45
N PRO A 149 5.93 -16.39 -36.25
CA PRO A 149 6.61 -16.20 -37.52
C PRO A 149 5.80 -15.32 -38.50
N LYS A 150 4.48 -15.51 -38.57
CA LYS A 150 3.57 -14.73 -39.43
C LYS A 150 3.54 -13.26 -39.00
N ILE A 151 3.56 -13.00 -37.68
CA ILE A 151 3.61 -11.65 -37.12
C ILE A 151 4.93 -10.97 -37.48
N ILE A 152 6.06 -11.66 -37.34
CA ILE A 152 7.39 -11.12 -37.66
C ILE A 152 7.48 -10.80 -39.16
N GLU A 153 7.10 -11.73 -40.03
CA GLU A 153 7.10 -11.52 -41.49
C GLU A 153 6.22 -10.33 -41.90
N ALA A 154 5.01 -10.23 -41.34
CA ALA A 154 4.11 -9.10 -41.60
C ALA A 154 4.68 -7.77 -41.10
N ALA A 155 5.39 -7.77 -39.96
CA ALA A 155 6.02 -6.58 -39.41
C ALA A 155 7.22 -6.12 -40.25
N GLU A 156 8.07 -7.06 -40.68
CA GLU A 156 9.21 -6.79 -41.57
C GLU A 156 8.75 -6.28 -42.94
N GLY A 157 7.62 -6.78 -43.44
CA GLY A 157 6.96 -6.29 -44.66
C GLY A 157 6.24 -4.94 -44.50
N GLY A 158 6.27 -4.32 -43.31
CA GLY A 158 5.59 -3.04 -43.04
C GLY A 158 4.06 -3.12 -43.05
N ASN A 159 3.47 -4.32 -43.02
CA ASN A 159 2.03 -4.53 -43.09
C ASN A 159 1.38 -4.44 -41.70
N SER A 160 1.30 -3.21 -41.17
CA SER A 160 0.73 -2.93 -39.84
C SER A 160 -0.68 -3.47 -39.62
N LYS A 161 -1.52 -3.54 -40.66
CA LYS A 161 -2.88 -4.12 -40.57
C LYS A 161 -2.85 -5.63 -40.33
N ALA A 162 -2.00 -6.36 -41.05
CA ALA A 162 -1.85 -7.79 -40.86
C ALA A 162 -1.32 -8.12 -39.46
N VAL A 163 -0.33 -7.35 -38.98
CA VAL A 163 0.17 -7.47 -37.59
C VAL A 163 -0.95 -7.27 -36.57
N GLN A 164 -1.77 -6.22 -36.73
CA GLN A 164 -2.90 -5.97 -35.84
C GLN A 164 -3.94 -7.10 -35.85
N GLN A 165 -4.25 -7.64 -37.03
CA GLN A 165 -5.19 -8.76 -37.16
C GLN A 165 -4.67 -10.03 -36.47
N LEU A 166 -3.39 -10.37 -36.66
CA LEU A 166 -2.77 -11.53 -36.02
C LEU A 166 -2.70 -11.38 -34.49
N ILE A 167 -2.34 -10.19 -34.00
CA ILE A 167 -2.36 -9.89 -32.56
C ILE A 167 -3.77 -10.00 -32.00
N GLN A 168 -4.78 -9.53 -32.74
CA GLN A 168 -6.17 -9.62 -32.31
C GLN A 168 -6.66 -11.06 -32.28
N GLN A 169 -6.27 -11.90 -33.25
CA GLN A 169 -6.58 -13.33 -33.26
C GLN A 169 -5.95 -14.04 -32.06
N LEU A 170 -4.66 -13.80 -31.80
CA LEU A 170 -3.96 -14.36 -30.64
C LEU A 170 -4.61 -13.90 -29.32
N ALA A 171 -5.00 -12.63 -29.21
CA ALA A 171 -5.68 -12.11 -28.03
C ALA A 171 -7.05 -12.79 -27.80
N GLN A 172 -7.75 -13.16 -28.87
CA GLN A 172 -9.02 -13.87 -28.80
C GLN A 172 -8.87 -15.35 -28.46
N SER A 173 -7.69 -15.95 -28.66
CA SER A 173 -7.43 -17.35 -28.30
C SER A 173 -7.07 -17.54 -26.82
N ILE A 174 -6.69 -16.47 -26.11
CA ILE A 174 -6.39 -16.54 -24.68
C ILE A 174 -7.65 -17.00 -23.90
N PRO A 175 -7.58 -18.14 -23.19
CA PRO A 175 -8.73 -18.61 -22.44
C PRO A 175 -9.01 -17.71 -21.24
N LEU A 176 -10.31 -17.48 -20.98
CA LEU A 176 -10.76 -16.55 -19.94
C LEU A 176 -10.19 -16.87 -18.55
N TRP A 177 -10.06 -18.16 -18.20
CA TRP A 177 -9.51 -18.55 -16.89
C TRP A 177 -8.06 -18.06 -16.71
N ALA A 178 -7.25 -18.02 -17.77
CA ALA A 178 -5.87 -17.58 -17.71
C ALA A 178 -5.81 -16.06 -17.49
N ILE A 179 -6.68 -15.31 -18.17
CA ILE A 179 -6.85 -13.86 -17.95
C ILE A 179 -7.24 -13.61 -16.49
N ILE A 180 -8.28 -14.28 -15.98
CA ILE A 180 -8.73 -14.10 -14.60
C ILE A 180 -7.61 -14.41 -13.60
N LEU A 181 -6.93 -15.55 -13.77
CA LEU A 181 -5.84 -15.94 -12.88
C LEU A 181 -4.70 -14.92 -12.90
N SER A 182 -4.28 -14.46 -14.09
CA SER A 182 -3.25 -13.43 -14.22
C SER A 182 -3.64 -12.13 -13.53
N LEU A 183 -4.88 -11.66 -13.70
CA LEU A 183 -5.35 -10.44 -13.04
C LEU A 183 -5.41 -10.58 -11.52
N VAL A 184 -5.82 -11.75 -11.00
CA VAL A 184 -5.80 -12.05 -9.56
C VAL A 184 -4.37 -12.05 -9.02
N LEU A 185 -3.42 -12.66 -9.73
CA LEU A 185 -2.02 -12.67 -9.34
C LEU A 185 -1.42 -11.25 -9.35
N ILE A 186 -1.70 -10.45 -10.37
CA ILE A 186 -1.26 -9.04 -10.41
C ILE A 186 -1.84 -8.27 -9.22
N ALA A 187 -3.14 -8.38 -8.95
CA ALA A 187 -3.76 -7.62 -7.88
C ALA A 187 -3.31 -8.05 -6.47
N TYR A 188 -3.24 -9.35 -6.18
CA TYR A 188 -2.92 -9.83 -4.82
C TYR A 188 -1.43 -9.99 -4.55
N VAL A 189 -0.68 -10.53 -5.52
CA VAL A 189 0.75 -10.80 -5.35
C VAL A 189 1.55 -9.57 -5.69
N THR A 190 1.29 -8.95 -6.84
CA THR A 190 2.05 -7.78 -7.28
C THR A 190 1.65 -6.54 -6.49
N ALA A 191 0.44 -6.01 -6.66
CA ALA A 191 0.02 -4.78 -6.01
C ALA A 191 -0.17 -4.99 -4.49
N GLY A 192 -1.03 -5.93 -4.09
CA GLY A 192 -1.31 -6.18 -2.68
C GLY A 192 -0.07 -6.54 -1.85
N THR A 193 0.64 -7.62 -2.19
CA THR A 193 1.71 -8.13 -1.31
C THR A 193 2.97 -7.27 -1.36
N VAL A 194 3.48 -6.92 -2.55
CA VAL A 194 4.73 -6.15 -2.65
C VAL A 194 4.56 -4.78 -2.01
N GLU A 195 3.43 -4.11 -2.26
CA GLU A 195 3.22 -2.78 -1.70
C GLU A 195 2.96 -2.79 -0.21
N GLU A 196 2.10 -3.67 0.30
CA GLU A 196 1.79 -3.68 1.73
C GLU A 196 3.03 -4.07 2.57
N VAL A 197 3.89 -4.95 2.05
CA VAL A 197 5.21 -5.22 2.67
C VAL A 197 6.10 -3.98 2.62
N GLY A 198 6.17 -3.28 1.48
CA GLY A 198 6.93 -2.04 1.36
C GLY A 198 6.45 -0.96 2.33
N LYS A 199 5.13 -0.75 2.42
CA LYS A 199 4.49 0.20 3.35
C LYS A 199 4.75 -0.20 4.81
N TRP A 200 4.75 -1.49 5.14
CA TRP A 200 5.13 -1.98 6.47
C TRP A 200 6.58 -1.68 6.81
N LEU A 201 7.53 -1.91 5.89
CA LEU A 201 8.95 -1.58 6.09
C LEU A 201 9.14 -0.09 6.37
N VAL A 202 8.45 0.78 5.63
CA VAL A 202 8.49 2.23 5.87
C VAL A 202 7.82 2.59 7.20
N ALA A 203 6.73 1.93 7.57
CA ALA A 203 6.06 2.15 8.86
C ALA A 203 7.00 1.96 10.04
N ARG A 204 7.95 1.01 9.98
CA ARG A 204 8.90 0.72 11.06
C ARG A 204 9.99 1.76 11.26
N ARG A 205 10.08 2.79 10.42
CA ARG A 205 11.11 3.84 10.53
C ARG A 205 11.01 4.68 11.81
N TYR A 206 9.88 4.65 12.54
CA TYR A 206 9.80 5.29 13.86
C TYR A 206 10.85 4.72 14.84
N ILE A 207 11.27 3.45 14.69
CA ILE A 207 12.32 2.84 15.52
C ILE A 207 13.64 3.61 15.35
N GLY A 208 13.96 3.99 14.11
CA GLY A 208 15.15 4.80 13.83
C GLY A 208 15.05 6.21 14.44
N LEU A 209 13.84 6.77 14.53
CA LEU A 209 13.61 8.06 15.19
C LEU A 209 13.89 7.95 16.70
N GLU A 210 13.44 6.89 17.35
CA GLU A 210 13.72 6.63 18.76
C GLU A 210 15.22 6.48 19.03
N CYS A 211 15.97 5.79 18.17
CA CYS A 211 17.43 5.67 18.29
C CYS A 211 18.13 7.04 18.23
N ILE A 212 17.66 7.95 17.37
CA ILE A 212 18.21 9.31 17.25
C ILE A 212 17.79 10.18 18.44
N CYS A 213 16.56 10.00 18.92
CA CYS A 213 15.99 10.74 20.04
C CYS A 213 16.40 10.19 21.41
N GLY A 214 17.06 9.03 21.50
CA GLY A 214 17.35 8.28 22.74
C GLY A 214 18.19 9.00 23.82
N GLN A 215 18.48 10.29 23.64
CA GLN A 215 18.97 11.17 24.71
C GLN A 215 17.84 11.84 25.50
N ASP A 216 16.64 11.94 24.93
CA ASP A 216 15.42 12.42 25.58
C ASP A 216 14.59 11.21 26.00
N GLU A 217 14.12 11.15 27.25
CA GLU A 217 13.25 10.07 27.78
C GLU A 217 11.88 9.98 27.09
N ARG A 218 11.62 10.82 26.10
CA ARG A 218 10.35 10.92 25.36
C ARG A 218 10.30 9.84 24.27
N LYS A 219 9.31 8.95 24.36
CA LYS A 219 9.05 7.86 23.39
C LYS A 219 7.94 8.24 22.41
N VAL A 220 8.04 7.77 21.18
CA VAL A 220 7.02 8.02 20.14
C VAL A 220 5.73 7.30 20.54
N GLY A 221 4.63 8.02 20.66
CA GLY A 221 3.34 7.44 21.02
C GLY A 221 2.68 6.68 19.86
N CYS A 222 1.56 6.02 20.13
CA CYS A 222 0.78 5.30 19.10
C CYS A 222 0.43 6.24 17.94
N ARG A 223 0.05 7.48 18.26
CA ARG A 223 -0.29 8.51 17.26
C ARG A 223 0.88 8.87 16.36
N GLY A 224 2.10 8.99 16.90
CA GLY A 224 3.29 9.27 16.10
C GLY A 224 3.61 8.17 15.09
N ILE A 225 3.51 6.89 15.51
CA ILE A 225 3.68 5.72 14.65
C ILE A 225 2.65 5.74 13.51
N MET A 226 1.37 5.91 13.85
CA MET A 226 0.28 5.97 12.87
C MET A 226 0.42 7.15 11.90
N ALA A 227 0.75 8.34 12.39
CA ALA A 227 0.95 9.52 11.55
C ALA A 227 2.07 9.29 10.54
N SER A 228 3.22 8.78 11.00
CA SER A 228 4.37 8.48 10.17
C SER A 228 4.02 7.47 9.07
N ALA A 229 3.39 6.35 9.47
CA ALA A 229 3.03 5.28 8.56
C ALA A 229 2.00 5.74 7.51
N CYS A 230 0.93 6.42 7.94
CA CYS A 230 -0.13 6.90 7.06
C CYS A 230 0.35 7.97 6.09
N MET A 231 1.26 8.88 6.50
CA MET A 231 1.84 9.87 5.59
C MET A 231 2.68 9.21 4.49
N ALA A 232 3.43 8.15 4.82
CA ALA A 232 4.17 7.39 3.81
C ALA A 232 3.23 6.71 2.81
N ALA A 233 2.17 6.03 3.28
CA ALA A 233 1.18 5.44 2.37
C ALA A 233 0.46 6.50 1.52
N LEU A 234 0.17 7.68 2.07
CA LEU A 234 -0.39 8.81 1.31
C LEU A 234 0.55 9.26 0.18
N GLY A 235 1.85 9.35 0.45
CA GLY A 235 2.86 9.70 -0.57
C GLY A 235 2.95 8.65 -1.67
N PHE A 236 2.93 7.38 -1.30
CA PHE A 236 2.90 6.26 -2.24
C PHE A 236 1.66 6.33 -3.14
N ALA A 237 0.47 6.37 -2.54
CA ALA A 237 -0.81 6.43 -3.26
C ALA A 237 -0.91 7.66 -4.18
N THR A 238 -0.26 8.77 -3.82
CA THR A 238 -0.21 9.98 -4.66
C THR A 238 0.45 9.69 -6.00
N ILE A 239 1.66 9.13 -6.00
CA ILE A 239 2.43 8.92 -7.23
C ILE A 239 1.83 7.78 -8.05
N GLU A 240 1.40 6.71 -7.39
CA GLU A 240 0.71 5.60 -8.03
C GLU A 240 -0.57 6.10 -8.75
N ASN A 241 -1.40 6.89 -8.08
CA ASN A 241 -2.60 7.45 -8.67
C ASN A 241 -2.30 8.43 -9.82
N ILE A 242 -1.20 9.19 -9.75
CA ILE A 242 -0.73 9.98 -10.89
C ILE A 242 -0.44 9.05 -12.08
N GLY A 243 0.26 7.94 -11.86
CA GLY A 243 0.56 6.94 -12.88
C GLY A 243 -0.70 6.35 -13.50
N TYR A 244 -1.64 5.89 -12.68
CA TYR A 244 -2.92 5.33 -13.13
C TYR A 244 -3.75 6.33 -13.94
N VAL A 245 -4.00 7.52 -13.41
CA VAL A 245 -4.82 8.53 -14.08
C VAL A 245 -4.17 8.99 -15.39
N SER A 246 -2.84 9.11 -15.42
CA SER A 246 -2.10 9.43 -16.65
C SER A 246 -2.24 8.32 -17.70
N GLY A 247 -2.12 7.06 -17.30
CA GLY A 247 -2.31 5.90 -18.17
C GLY A 247 -3.73 5.84 -18.74
N MET A 248 -4.73 6.07 -17.88
CA MET A 248 -6.14 6.10 -18.26
C MET A 248 -6.47 7.27 -19.20
N ALA A 249 -5.95 8.47 -18.92
CA ALA A 249 -6.14 9.63 -19.79
C ALA A 249 -5.56 9.39 -21.19
N ARG A 250 -4.40 8.73 -21.28
CA ARG A 250 -3.78 8.33 -22.55
C ARG A 250 -4.57 7.23 -23.26
N ALA A 251 -5.13 6.26 -22.54
CA ALA A 251 -5.97 5.22 -23.14
C ALA A 251 -7.30 5.79 -23.65
N ALA A 252 -7.87 6.76 -22.92
CA ALA A 252 -9.08 7.46 -23.31
C ALA A 252 -8.88 8.24 -24.61
N SER A 253 -7.78 8.97 -24.79
CA SER A 253 -7.54 9.75 -26.01
C SER A 253 -7.39 8.91 -27.30
N GLN A 254 -7.32 7.58 -27.18
CA GLN A 254 -7.18 6.66 -28.31
C GLN A 254 -8.47 5.94 -28.69
N ASN A 255 -9.56 6.00 -27.90
CA ASN A 255 -10.72 5.11 -28.02
C ASN A 255 -12.10 5.80 -27.92
N SER A 256 -12.55 6.44 -29.02
CA SER A 256 -13.73 7.33 -29.08
C SER A 256 -15.08 6.86 -28.52
N SER A 257 -15.32 5.56 -28.31
CA SER A 257 -16.64 5.05 -27.89
C SER A 257 -16.73 4.57 -26.44
N ALA A 258 -15.60 4.37 -25.74
CA ALA A 258 -15.56 3.93 -24.35
C ALA A 258 -14.93 4.95 -23.39
N GLU A 259 -14.52 6.12 -23.90
CA GLU A 259 -13.74 7.13 -23.16
C GLU A 259 -14.41 7.55 -21.86
N LEU A 260 -15.71 7.88 -21.89
CA LEU A 260 -16.42 8.39 -20.72
C LEU A 260 -16.51 7.38 -19.59
N LEU A 261 -16.73 6.10 -19.89
CA LEU A 261 -16.79 5.05 -18.86
C LEU A 261 -15.42 4.82 -18.23
N PHE A 262 -14.37 4.73 -19.05
CA PHE A 262 -13.01 4.54 -18.54
C PHE A 262 -12.53 5.74 -17.72
N VAL A 263 -12.84 6.95 -18.17
CA VAL A 263 -12.57 8.19 -17.42
C VAL A 263 -13.33 8.19 -16.09
N PHE A 264 -14.62 7.83 -16.09
CA PHE A 264 -15.43 7.77 -14.89
C PHE A 264 -14.89 6.76 -13.88
N LEU A 265 -14.61 5.52 -14.32
CA LEU A 265 -14.07 4.46 -13.47
C LEU A 265 -12.67 4.82 -12.96
N GLY A 266 -11.81 5.40 -13.81
CA GLY A 266 -10.49 5.87 -13.43
C GLY A 266 -10.53 6.99 -12.38
N LEU A 267 -11.44 7.95 -12.55
CA LEU A 267 -11.62 9.04 -11.58
C LEU A 267 -12.14 8.51 -10.24
N PHE A 268 -13.20 7.70 -10.23
CA PHE A 268 -13.75 7.12 -9.00
C PHE A 268 -12.72 6.27 -8.26
N ARG A 269 -11.99 5.44 -8.99
CA ARG A 269 -10.89 4.65 -8.43
C ARG A 269 -9.82 5.56 -7.83
N GLY A 270 -9.41 6.61 -8.54
CA GLY A 270 -8.45 7.57 -8.00
C GLY A 270 -8.93 8.32 -6.76
N LEU A 271 -10.25 8.57 -6.65
CA LEU A 271 -10.84 9.15 -5.45
C LEU A 271 -10.80 8.19 -4.25
N LEU A 272 -11.01 6.89 -4.48
CA LEU A 272 -11.09 5.85 -3.45
C LEU A 272 -9.73 5.22 -3.13
N ALA A 273 -8.73 5.33 -4.00
CA ALA A 273 -7.39 4.79 -3.76
C ALA A 273 -6.77 5.35 -2.47
N PHE A 274 -6.81 6.67 -2.26
CA PHE A 274 -6.23 7.28 -1.05
C PHE A 274 -6.77 6.70 0.27
N PRO A 275 -8.09 6.64 0.51
CA PRO A 275 -8.60 6.03 1.74
C PRO A 275 -8.36 4.52 1.83
N VAL A 276 -8.25 3.79 0.71
CA VAL A 276 -7.82 2.38 0.74
C VAL A 276 -6.37 2.28 1.24
N HIS A 277 -5.41 2.94 0.58
CA HIS A 277 -3.99 2.84 0.91
C HIS A 277 -3.68 3.35 2.32
N VAL A 278 -4.31 4.45 2.72
CA VAL A 278 -4.15 4.97 4.09
C VAL A 278 -4.89 4.09 5.11
N GLY A 279 -6.04 3.53 4.75
CA GLY A 279 -6.81 2.63 5.59
C GLY A 279 -6.08 1.31 5.88
N THR A 280 -5.54 0.66 4.86
CA THR A 280 -4.75 -0.59 5.01
C THR A 280 -3.50 -0.32 5.84
N GLN A 281 -2.82 0.79 5.56
CA GLN A 281 -1.64 1.18 6.33
C GLN A 281 -1.96 1.54 7.77
N LEU A 282 -3.09 2.19 8.05
CA LEU A 282 -3.53 2.47 9.41
C LEU A 282 -3.75 1.17 10.19
N TYR A 283 -4.35 0.15 9.55
CA TYR A 283 -4.54 -1.17 10.15
C TYR A 283 -3.22 -1.84 10.54
N VAL A 284 -2.23 -1.78 9.64
CA VAL A 284 -0.87 -2.28 9.88
C VAL A 284 -0.18 -1.48 10.98
N ALA A 285 -0.30 -0.15 10.98
CA ALA A 285 0.33 0.73 11.96
C ALA A 285 -0.25 0.57 13.38
N ILE A 286 -1.55 0.30 13.51
CA ILE A 286 -2.17 -0.07 14.79
C ILE A 286 -1.50 -1.33 15.34
N THR A 287 -1.34 -2.36 14.51
CA THR A 287 -0.70 -3.62 14.93
C THR A 287 0.78 -3.41 15.27
N ALA A 288 1.49 -2.59 14.50
CA ALA A 288 2.87 -2.21 14.83
C ALA A 288 2.96 -1.47 16.17
N SER A 289 2.01 -0.58 16.46
CA SER A 289 1.93 0.14 17.74
C SER A 289 1.65 -0.80 18.92
N GLN A 290 0.74 -1.78 18.73
CA GLN A 290 0.47 -2.84 19.72
C GLN A 290 1.73 -3.61 20.08
N ARG A 291 2.48 -4.05 19.07
CA ARG A 291 3.73 -4.78 19.25
C ARG A 291 4.83 -3.93 19.89
N HIS A 292 4.96 -2.67 19.50
CA HIS A 292 6.08 -1.82 19.92
C HIS A 292 5.90 -1.21 21.31
N ILE A 293 4.72 -0.68 21.57
CA ILE A 293 4.45 0.08 22.81
C ILE A 293 4.01 -0.86 23.93
N PHE A 294 3.16 -1.84 23.61
CA PHE A 294 2.56 -2.73 24.60
C PHE A 294 3.19 -4.13 24.63
N MET A 295 4.16 -4.40 23.76
CA MET A 295 4.84 -5.71 23.64
C MET A 295 3.87 -6.88 23.41
N ASP A 296 2.72 -6.61 22.77
CA ASP A 296 1.75 -7.67 22.46
C ASP A 296 2.36 -8.67 21.46
N ASP A 297 2.04 -9.95 21.63
CA ASP A 297 2.37 -10.99 20.66
C ASP A 297 1.38 -10.98 19.49
N VAL A 298 1.43 -9.90 18.70
CA VAL A 298 0.64 -9.75 17.48
C VAL A 298 1.38 -10.28 16.27
N SER A 299 0.68 -11.08 15.46
CA SER A 299 1.21 -11.66 14.22
C SER A 299 1.19 -10.63 13.09
N VAL A 300 2.37 -10.13 12.73
CA VAL A 300 2.56 -9.25 11.56
C VAL A 300 2.01 -9.86 10.27
N PRO A 301 2.20 -11.17 9.98
CA PRO A 301 1.61 -11.78 8.79
C PRO A 301 0.10 -11.65 8.72
N TRP A 302 -0.60 -11.67 9.87
CA TRP A 302 -2.06 -11.53 9.89
C TRP A 302 -2.50 -10.09 9.61
N ALA A 303 -1.75 -9.10 10.11
CA ALA A 303 -2.01 -7.71 9.78
C ALA A 303 -1.80 -7.42 8.29
N LEU A 304 -0.72 -7.95 7.71
CA LEU A 304 -0.45 -7.86 6.28
C LEU A 304 -1.50 -8.60 5.46
N PHE A 305 -1.92 -9.81 5.87
CA PHE A 305 -2.95 -10.57 5.16
C PHE A 305 -4.25 -9.79 4.99
N HIS A 306 -4.73 -9.10 6.03
CA HIS A 306 -5.94 -8.27 5.93
C HIS A 306 -5.74 -7.06 5.02
N ALA A 307 -4.60 -6.38 5.15
CA ALA A 307 -4.26 -5.26 4.28
C ALA A 307 -4.22 -5.69 2.80
N ILE A 308 -3.54 -6.80 2.50
CA ILE A 308 -3.47 -7.42 1.17
C ILE A 308 -4.85 -7.85 0.69
N LEU A 309 -5.71 -8.38 1.56
CA LEU A 309 -7.06 -8.79 1.17
C LEU A 309 -7.92 -7.58 0.74
N PHE A 310 -7.93 -6.51 1.53
CA PHE A 310 -8.68 -5.29 1.18
C PHE A 310 -8.12 -4.64 -0.08
N HIS A 311 -6.81 -4.51 -0.17
CA HIS A 311 -6.14 -3.90 -1.32
C HIS A 311 -6.28 -4.75 -2.58
N GLY A 312 -5.85 -6.01 -2.53
CA GLY A 312 -5.93 -6.93 -3.66
C GLY A 312 -7.37 -7.13 -4.16
N THR A 313 -8.38 -7.13 -3.27
CA THR A 313 -9.79 -7.17 -3.72
C THR A 313 -10.17 -5.90 -4.48
N PHE A 314 -9.78 -4.72 -3.99
CA PHE A 314 -10.04 -3.43 -4.65
C PHE A 314 -9.42 -3.40 -6.07
N ASP A 315 -8.25 -4.01 -6.23
CA ASP A 315 -7.56 -4.12 -7.53
C ASP A 315 -8.18 -5.17 -8.44
N VAL A 316 -8.45 -6.36 -7.93
CA VAL A 316 -9.10 -7.43 -8.70
C VAL A 316 -10.42 -6.97 -9.27
N LEU A 317 -11.26 -6.29 -8.49
CA LEU A 317 -12.57 -5.83 -8.96
C LEU A 317 -12.42 -4.86 -10.15
N ALA A 318 -11.48 -3.92 -10.06
CA ALA A 318 -11.22 -2.98 -11.14
C ALA A 318 -10.63 -3.66 -12.39
N PHE A 319 -9.62 -4.52 -12.21
CA PHE A 319 -8.97 -5.19 -13.33
C PHE A 319 -9.90 -6.19 -14.02
N LEU A 320 -10.61 -7.01 -13.25
CA LEU A 320 -11.52 -8.02 -13.77
C LEU A 320 -12.70 -7.37 -14.49
N SER A 321 -13.34 -6.37 -13.88
CA SER A 321 -14.45 -5.66 -14.54
C SER A 321 -13.99 -4.97 -15.82
N GLY A 322 -12.82 -4.30 -15.80
CA GLY A 322 -12.23 -3.66 -16.97
C GLY A 322 -11.99 -4.68 -18.09
N ALA A 323 -11.41 -5.84 -17.77
CA ALA A 323 -11.18 -6.91 -18.73
C ALA A 323 -12.50 -7.47 -19.29
N LEU A 324 -13.47 -7.80 -18.45
CA LEU A 324 -14.75 -8.39 -18.87
C LEU A 324 -15.59 -7.43 -19.73
N VAL A 325 -15.57 -6.12 -19.43
CA VAL A 325 -16.23 -5.10 -20.25
C VAL A 325 -15.49 -4.93 -21.58
N THR A 326 -14.15 -4.88 -21.56
CA THR A 326 -13.33 -4.73 -22.78
C THR A 326 -13.51 -5.91 -23.73
N LEU A 327 -13.57 -7.13 -23.19
CA LEU A 327 -13.84 -8.36 -23.94
C LEU A 327 -15.32 -8.52 -24.34
N ARG A 328 -16.18 -7.54 -24.01
CA ARG A 328 -17.63 -7.57 -24.25
C ARG A 328 -18.35 -8.79 -23.68
N LEU A 329 -17.77 -9.41 -22.66
CA LEU A 329 -18.38 -10.51 -21.92
C LEU A 329 -19.47 -10.01 -20.97
N TRP A 330 -19.29 -8.78 -20.46
CA TRP A 330 -20.26 -8.09 -19.62
C TRP A 330 -20.78 -6.81 -20.28
N PRO A 331 -22.07 -6.49 -20.10
CA PRO A 331 -22.59 -5.15 -20.39
C PRO A 331 -21.81 -4.06 -19.64
N ALA A 332 -21.54 -2.94 -20.32
CA ALA A 332 -20.80 -1.82 -19.77
C ALA A 332 -21.38 -1.27 -18.44
N TRP A 333 -22.71 -1.33 -18.27
CA TRP A 333 -23.37 -0.87 -17.04
C TRP A 333 -23.01 -1.68 -15.79
N ILE A 334 -22.59 -2.95 -15.94
CA ILE A 334 -22.13 -3.76 -14.80
C ILE A 334 -20.84 -3.16 -14.21
N GLY A 335 -19.99 -2.58 -15.06
CA GLY A 335 -18.79 -1.86 -14.59
C GLY A 335 -19.12 -0.70 -13.64
N LEU A 336 -20.30 -0.09 -13.77
CA LEU A 336 -20.76 0.98 -12.87
C LEU A 336 -21.07 0.50 -11.44
N LEU A 337 -21.17 -0.81 -11.21
CA LEU A 337 -21.33 -1.36 -9.87
C LEU A 337 -20.00 -1.41 -9.08
N VAL A 338 -18.86 -1.38 -9.76
CA VAL A 338 -17.54 -1.49 -9.12
C VAL A 338 -17.30 -0.35 -8.12
N PRO A 339 -17.51 0.93 -8.46
CA PRO A 339 -17.38 2.01 -7.48
C PRO A 339 -18.28 1.85 -6.25
N VAL A 340 -19.46 1.24 -6.39
CA VAL A 340 -20.38 1.01 -5.26
C VAL A 340 -19.78 -0.03 -4.31
N ILE A 341 -19.24 -1.12 -4.84
CA ILE A 341 -18.57 -2.16 -4.06
C ILE A 341 -17.32 -1.59 -3.39
N ASP A 342 -16.53 -0.79 -4.11
CA ASP A 342 -15.33 -0.13 -3.60
C ASP A 342 -15.66 0.82 -2.43
N ILE A 343 -16.74 1.60 -2.53
CA ILE A 343 -17.21 2.46 -1.43
C ILE A 343 -17.56 1.61 -0.20
N ILE A 344 -18.28 0.50 -0.38
CA ILE A 344 -18.64 -0.41 0.72
C ILE A 344 -17.36 -0.94 1.38
N MET A 345 -16.38 -1.40 0.58
CA MET A 345 -15.11 -1.89 1.09
C MET A 345 -14.33 -0.84 1.86
N VAL A 346 -14.22 0.39 1.33
CA VAL A 346 -13.57 1.52 2.01
C VAL A 346 -14.25 1.81 3.33
N VAL A 347 -15.59 1.86 3.36
CA VAL A 347 -16.35 2.09 4.60
C VAL A 347 -16.08 0.99 5.62
N LEU A 348 -16.11 -0.28 5.22
CA LEU A 348 -15.81 -1.42 6.10
C LEU A 348 -14.39 -1.34 6.66
N LEU A 349 -13.40 -1.08 5.82
CA LEU A 349 -12.00 -0.91 6.22
C LEU A 349 -11.86 0.22 7.26
N LEU A 350 -12.46 1.38 6.99
CA LEU A 350 -12.40 2.54 7.89
C LEU A 350 -13.13 2.29 9.22
N LEU A 351 -14.24 1.55 9.22
CA LEU A 351 -14.95 1.14 10.44
C LEU A 351 -14.10 0.21 11.31
N VAL A 352 -13.46 -0.79 10.69
CA VAL A 352 -12.54 -1.71 11.39
C VAL A 352 -11.35 -0.93 11.96
N CYS A 353 -10.71 -0.07 11.17
CA CYS A 353 -9.61 0.77 11.63
C CYS A 353 -10.03 1.70 12.78
N ARG A 354 -11.21 2.32 12.69
CA ARG A 354 -11.75 3.19 13.76
C ARG A 354 -11.95 2.43 15.06
N ALA A 355 -12.52 1.23 15.02
CA ALA A 355 -12.75 0.41 16.20
C ALA A 355 -11.44 0.03 16.88
N ARG A 356 -10.47 -0.48 16.12
CA ARG A 356 -9.15 -0.86 16.64
C ARG A 356 -8.35 0.35 17.14
N TYR A 357 -8.42 1.48 16.45
CA TYR A 357 -7.77 2.72 16.86
C TYR A 357 -8.28 3.24 18.20
N LYS A 358 -9.60 3.23 18.41
CA LYS A 358 -10.20 3.63 19.69
C LYS A 358 -9.72 2.76 20.85
N ALA A 359 -9.75 1.43 20.66
CA ALA A 359 -9.28 0.48 21.66
C ALA A 359 -7.80 0.70 22.00
N LEU A 360 -6.96 0.97 20.99
CA LEU A 360 -5.54 1.26 21.16
C LEU A 360 -5.32 2.52 22.00
N LEU A 361 -6.03 3.62 21.69
CA LEU A 361 -5.88 4.88 22.43
C LEU A 361 -6.39 4.80 23.87
N GLU A 362 -7.45 4.04 24.12
CA GLU A 362 -7.95 3.83 25.47
C GLU A 362 -6.91 3.08 26.31
N ARG A 363 -6.29 2.06 25.73
CA ARG A 363 -5.17 1.34 26.37
C ARG A 363 -3.96 2.22 26.63
N GLU A 364 -3.57 3.06 25.66
CA GLU A 364 -2.48 4.03 25.84
C GLU A 364 -2.77 5.00 27.00
N ARG A 365 -4.02 5.49 27.09
CA ARG A 365 -4.45 6.37 28.18
C ARG A 365 -4.39 5.68 29.55
N MET A 366 -4.83 4.42 29.65
CA MET A 366 -4.77 3.65 30.90
C MET A 366 -3.32 3.46 31.35
N ALA A 367 -2.43 3.07 30.44
CA ALA A 367 -1.01 2.87 30.73
C ALA A 367 -0.30 4.17 31.18
N MET A 368 -0.74 5.35 30.72
CA MET A 368 -0.19 6.63 31.16
C MET A 368 -0.78 7.14 32.49
N SER A 369 -1.92 6.59 32.94
CA SER A 369 -2.59 7.03 34.17
C SER A 369 -2.17 6.28 35.42
N GLU A 370 -1.49 5.14 35.27
CA GLU A 370 -0.95 4.39 36.40
C GLU A 370 0.28 5.11 36.98
N PRO A 371 0.29 5.45 38.28
CA PRO A 371 1.46 6.03 38.91
C PRO A 371 2.60 5.00 38.93
N VAL A 372 3.74 5.37 38.33
CA VAL A 372 4.98 4.56 38.27
C VAL A 372 5.59 4.38 39.65
#